data_AF-A0A9W9ABB8-F1
#
_entry.id   AF-A0A9W9ABB8-F1
#
_cell.length_a   1.000
_cell.length_b   1.000
_cell.length_c   1.000
_cell.angle_alpha   90.00
_cell.angle_beta   90.00
_cell.angle_gamma   90.00
#
_symmetry.space_group_name_H-M   'P 1'
#
loop_
_entity.id
_entity.type
_entity.pdbx_description
1 polymer ?
#
loop_
_entity_poly.entity_id
_entity_poly.type
_entity_poly.pdbx_seq_one_letter_code
_entity_poly.pdbx_strand_id
1 'polypeptide(L)'
;MRIDVDLCGHYLIMWRRAEHLQNVVATLQILTSRLSDTNARMREYYEDHLPDIAELDTRIRAIAEVDLENANVLKISQATKTLWYEAEQFRVPDLWHIASPPRQKVLAMREKLFGTGGRRFPQGVHGAHGRFNRLQKTLDGRERLVDSEGKTESEVEEEQRVDGEGVFINSPKEDVEDIVEHPNIKPMWLLRFFTSWVANWRPSASVVATKGYEMHSSLTSPVVDHEGEEITVPSELVKPENAASL
;
A
#
# COMPACT_ATOMS: atom_id res chain seq x y z
N MET A 1 -8.97 104.58 46.50
CA MET A 1 -7.57 104.09 46.43
C MET A 1 -7.43 102.59 46.72
N ARG A 2 -7.76 102.05 47.90
CA ARG A 2 -7.69 100.58 48.12
C ARG A 2 -8.61 99.79 47.19
N ILE A 3 -9.85 100.25 47.05
CA ILE A 3 -10.88 99.63 46.19
C ILE A 3 -10.42 99.57 44.72
N ASP A 4 -9.74 100.61 44.23
CA ASP A 4 -9.29 100.67 42.82
C ASP A 4 -8.12 99.71 42.54
N VAL A 5 -7.23 99.52 43.51
CA VAL A 5 -6.12 98.55 43.43
C VAL A 5 -6.66 97.12 43.44
N ASP A 6 -7.64 96.85 44.31
CA ASP A 6 -8.28 95.54 44.37
C ASP A 6 -9.03 95.23 43.06
N LEU A 7 -9.79 96.19 42.52
CA LEU A 7 -10.47 96.04 41.23
C LEU A 7 -9.49 95.81 40.06
N CYS A 8 -8.38 96.55 40.03
CA CYS A 8 -7.32 96.35 39.04
C CYS A 8 -6.70 94.95 39.15
N GLY A 9 -6.44 94.47 40.37
CA GLY A 9 -5.96 93.11 40.63
C GLY A 9 -6.92 92.04 40.12
N HIS A 10 -8.22 92.18 40.40
CA HIS A 10 -9.23 91.26 39.89
C HIS A 10 -9.32 91.29 38.36
N TYR A 11 -9.22 92.47 37.74
CA TYR A 11 -9.24 92.62 36.28
C TYR A 11 -8.05 91.91 35.63
N LEU A 12 -6.84 92.05 36.17
CA LEU A 12 -5.64 91.35 35.69
C LEU A 12 -5.76 89.83 35.81
N ILE A 13 -6.33 89.34 36.92
CA ILE A 13 -6.57 87.91 37.10
C ILE A 13 -7.59 87.39 36.08
N MET A 14 -8.69 88.12 35.86
CA MET A 14 -9.70 87.73 34.87
C MET A 14 -9.12 87.74 33.45
N TRP A 15 -8.33 88.76 33.10
CA TRP A 15 -7.71 88.86 31.78
C TRP A 15 -6.71 87.71 31.53
N ARG A 16 -5.84 87.42 32.51
CA ARG A 16 -4.90 86.28 32.41
C ARG A 16 -5.61 84.93 32.33
N ARG A 17 -6.72 84.75 33.06
CA ARG A 17 -7.55 83.53 32.97
C ARG A 17 -8.23 83.41 31.61
N ALA A 18 -8.73 84.51 31.06
CA ALA A 18 -9.33 84.53 29.72
C ALA A 18 -8.29 84.13 28.65
N GLU A 19 -7.09 84.69 28.70
CA GLU A 19 -5.99 84.32 27.81
C GLU A 19 -5.58 82.85 27.96
N HIS A 20 -5.48 82.35 29.20
CA HIS A 20 -5.19 80.94 29.45
C HIS A 20 -6.26 80.01 28.88
N LEU A 21 -7.54 80.32 29.08
CA LEU A 21 -8.65 79.54 28.52
C LEU A 21 -8.62 79.55 26.99
N GLN A 22 -8.30 80.70 26.38
CA GLN A 22 -8.15 80.79 24.93
C GLN A 22 -7.02 79.88 24.42
N ASN A 23 -5.88 79.86 25.11
CA ASN A 23 -4.77 78.96 24.78
C ASN A 23 -5.14 77.48 24.95
N VAL A 24 -5.88 77.12 26.00
CA VAL A 24 -6.38 75.75 26.21
C VAL A 24 -7.38 75.36 25.12
N VAL A 25 -8.29 76.26 24.73
CA VAL A 25 -9.22 76.00 23.62
C VAL A 25 -8.46 75.78 22.32
N ALA A 26 -7.43 76.59 22.03
CA ALA A 26 -6.61 76.44 20.84
C ALA A 26 -5.87 75.09 20.80
N THR A 27 -5.28 74.66 21.93
CA THR A 27 -4.60 73.35 21.99
C THR A 27 -5.59 72.19 21.84
N LEU A 28 -6.75 72.28 22.48
CA LEU A 28 -7.81 71.28 22.34
C LEU A 28 -8.32 71.20 20.90
N GLN A 29 -8.47 72.33 20.20
CA GLN A 29 -8.87 72.34 18.79
C GLN A 29 -7.84 71.65 17.90
N ILE A 30 -6.54 71.90 18.11
CA ILE A 30 -5.46 71.23 17.37
C ILE A 30 -5.45 69.72 17.65
N LEU A 31 -5.60 69.32 18.92
CA LEU A 31 -5.66 67.90 19.26
C LEU A 31 -6.89 67.23 18.66
N THR A 32 -8.04 67.91 18.69
CA THR A 32 -9.30 67.40 18.13
C THR A 32 -9.19 67.23 16.62
N SER A 33 -8.64 68.21 15.89
CA SER A 33 -8.46 68.09 14.44
C SER A 33 -7.48 66.98 14.08
N ARG A 34 -6.37 66.86 14.80
CA ARG A 34 -5.41 65.78 14.58
C ARG A 34 -6.02 64.41 14.85
N LEU A 35 -6.80 64.27 15.92
CA LEU A 35 -7.48 63.01 16.25
C LEU A 35 -8.60 62.67 15.27
N SER A 36 -9.34 63.67 14.77
CA SER A 36 -10.35 63.44 13.74
C SER A 36 -9.71 63.01 12.42
N ASP A 37 -8.61 63.65 12.02
CA ASP A 37 -7.89 63.33 10.79
C ASP A 37 -7.28 61.93 10.84
N THR A 38 -6.64 61.56 11.95
CA THR A 38 -6.07 60.21 12.11
C THR A 38 -7.15 59.14 12.15
N ASN A 39 -8.28 59.40 12.81
CA ASN A 39 -9.40 58.46 12.85
C ASN A 39 -10.04 58.31 11.46
N ALA A 40 -10.24 59.40 10.73
CA ALA A 40 -10.73 59.35 9.35
C ALA A 40 -9.79 58.52 8.46
N ARG A 41 -8.48 58.76 8.58
CA ARG A 41 -7.46 58.01 7.81
C ARG A 41 -7.40 56.53 8.18
N MET A 42 -7.56 56.17 9.45
CA MET A 42 -7.63 54.76 9.86
C MET A 42 -8.89 54.07 9.34
N ARG A 43 -10.02 54.78 9.29
CA ARG A 43 -11.26 54.25 8.71
C ARG A 43 -11.14 54.04 7.21
N GLU A 44 -10.64 55.05 6.49
CA GLU A 44 -10.39 54.94 5.04
C GLU A 44 -9.44 53.78 4.75
N TYR A 45 -8.31 53.69 5.47
CA TYR A 45 -7.39 52.58 5.34
C TYR A 45 -8.05 51.22 5.62
N TYR A 46 -8.89 51.12 6.64
CA TYR A 46 -9.61 49.88 6.93
C TYR A 46 -10.60 49.52 5.80
N GLU A 47 -11.39 50.49 5.35
CA GLU A 47 -12.36 50.33 4.27
C GLU A 47 -11.69 49.91 2.96
N ASP A 48 -10.51 50.48 2.66
CA ASP A 48 -9.71 50.13 1.49
C ASP A 48 -9.22 48.68 1.51
N HIS A 49 -8.96 48.10 2.69
CA HIS A 49 -8.42 46.74 2.84
C HIS A 49 -9.49 45.68 3.18
N LEU A 50 -10.75 46.07 3.38
CA LEU A 50 -11.87 45.14 3.50
C LEU A 50 -11.95 44.11 2.34
N PRO A 51 -11.79 44.48 1.06
CA PRO A 51 -11.83 43.50 -0.02
C PRO A 51 -10.69 42.49 0.05
N ASP A 52 -9.48 42.92 0.41
CA ASP A 52 -8.31 42.04 0.55
C ASP A 52 -8.53 41.02 1.68
N ILE A 53 -9.09 41.47 2.81
CA ILE A 53 -9.44 40.58 3.93
C ILE A 53 -10.50 39.56 3.49
N ALA A 54 -11.53 40.01 2.76
CA ALA A 54 -12.56 39.11 2.25
C ALA A 54 -11.99 38.10 1.24
N GLU A 55 -11.05 38.52 0.37
CA GLU A 55 -10.35 37.62 -0.53
C GLU A 55 -9.52 36.59 0.24
N LEU A 56 -8.76 37.02 1.26
CA LEU A 56 -7.98 36.12 2.11
C LEU A 56 -8.89 35.10 2.80
N ASP A 57 -10.04 35.50 3.32
CA ASP A 57 -11.02 34.59 3.92
C ASP A 57 -11.50 33.53 2.92
N THR A 58 -11.75 33.91 1.65
CA THR A 58 -12.13 32.93 0.63
C THR A 58 -10.99 31.95 0.32
N ARG A 59 -9.75 32.43 0.25
CA ARG A 59 -8.56 31.59 0.02
C ARG A 59 -8.32 30.63 1.19
N ILE A 60 -8.48 31.09 2.42
CA ILE A 60 -8.36 30.25 3.63
C ILE A 60 -9.40 29.13 3.61
N ARG A 61 -10.65 29.43 3.23
CA ARG A 61 -11.70 28.40 3.10
C ARG A 61 -11.36 27.36 2.05
N ALA A 62 -10.86 27.78 0.89
CA ALA A 62 -10.44 26.85 -0.17
C ALA A 62 -9.28 25.96 0.28
N ILE A 63 -8.28 26.51 0.99
CA ILE A 63 -7.17 25.72 1.54
C ILE A 63 -7.69 24.71 2.57
N ALA A 64 -8.60 25.11 3.46
CA ALA A 64 -9.18 24.22 4.45
C ALA A 64 -9.96 23.04 3.81
N GLU A 65 -10.63 23.27 2.68
CA GLU A 65 -11.31 22.22 1.92
C GLU A 65 -10.31 21.23 1.31
N VAL A 66 -9.24 21.74 0.68
CA VAL A 66 -8.15 20.90 0.14
C VAL A 66 -7.46 20.08 1.24
N ASP A 67 -7.23 20.66 2.42
CA ASP A 67 -6.62 19.95 3.54
C ASP A 67 -7.52 18.83 4.07
N LEU A 68 -8.84 19.04 4.08
CA LEU A 68 -9.82 18.02 4.44
C LEU A 68 -9.77 16.86 3.45
N GLU A 69 -9.77 17.15 2.15
CA GLU A 69 -9.66 16.13 1.11
C GLU A 69 -8.33 15.37 1.20
N ASN A 70 -7.22 16.08 1.42
CA ASN A 70 -5.91 15.46 1.63
C ASN A 70 -5.91 14.51 2.83
N ALA A 71 -6.54 14.89 3.95
CA ALA A 71 -6.69 14.01 5.11
C ALA A 71 -7.51 12.76 4.77
N ASN A 72 -8.53 12.86 3.91
CA ASN A 72 -9.30 11.72 3.44
C ASN A 72 -8.48 10.81 2.51
N VAL A 73 -7.71 11.38 1.58
CA VAL A 73 -6.80 10.63 0.70
C VAL A 73 -5.77 9.87 1.52
N LEU A 74 -5.22 10.47 2.58
CA LEU A 74 -4.27 9.79 3.47
C LEU A 74 -4.92 8.59 4.17
N LYS A 75 -6.15 8.72 4.67
CA LYS A 75 -6.90 7.59 5.27
C LYS A 75 -7.12 6.46 4.27
N ILE A 76 -7.53 6.79 3.03
CA ILE A 76 -7.71 5.80 1.97
C ILE A 76 -6.38 5.14 1.63
N SER A 77 -5.30 5.92 1.51
CA SER A 77 -3.96 5.40 1.22
C SER A 77 -3.44 4.46 2.32
N GLN A 78 -3.79 4.73 3.58
CA GLN A 78 -3.47 3.86 4.70
C GLN A 78 -4.27 2.55 4.59
N ALA A 79 -5.58 2.64 4.37
CA ALA A 79 -6.44 1.47 4.22
C ALA A 79 -6.00 0.58 3.03
N THR A 80 -5.65 1.18 1.89
CA THR A 80 -5.14 0.41 0.74
C THR A 80 -3.83 -0.25 1.06
N LYS A 81 -2.87 0.45 1.68
CA LYS A 81 -1.59 -0.15 2.12
C LYS A 81 -1.83 -1.32 3.08
N THR A 82 -2.73 -1.17 4.05
CA THR A 82 -3.09 -2.26 4.96
C THR A 82 -3.61 -3.48 4.20
N LEU A 83 -4.53 -3.28 3.24
CA LEU A 83 -5.03 -4.37 2.41
C LEU A 83 -3.94 -5.01 1.55
N TRP A 84 -2.99 -4.22 1.03
CA TRP A 84 -1.83 -4.74 0.31
C TRP A 84 -0.94 -5.60 1.21
N TYR A 85 -0.66 -5.15 2.44
CA TYR A 85 0.10 -5.94 3.40
C TYR A 85 -0.60 -7.25 3.77
N GLU A 86 -1.92 -7.22 3.95
CA GLU A 86 -2.70 -8.43 4.20
C GLU A 86 -2.70 -9.35 2.97
N ALA A 87 -2.84 -8.81 1.77
CA ALA A 87 -2.79 -9.56 0.52
C ALA A 87 -1.45 -10.27 0.34
N GLU A 88 -0.34 -9.59 0.62
CA GLU A 88 1.01 -10.17 0.54
C GLU A 88 1.27 -11.24 1.59
N GLN A 89 0.57 -11.23 2.73
CA GLN A 89 0.67 -12.29 3.73
C GLN A 89 0.05 -13.61 3.24
N PHE A 90 -0.87 -13.57 2.28
CA PHE A 90 -1.46 -14.77 1.72
C PHE A 90 -0.50 -15.46 0.74
N ARG A 91 0.22 -16.46 1.26
CA ARG A 91 0.96 -17.40 0.43
C ARG A 91 -0.01 -18.39 -0.20
N VAL A 92 -0.19 -18.30 -1.52
CA VAL A 92 -1.05 -19.22 -2.30
C VAL A 92 -0.77 -20.71 -2.00
N PRO A 93 0.49 -21.17 -1.85
CA PRO A 93 0.75 -22.55 -1.47
C PRO A 93 0.17 -22.93 -0.11
N ASP A 94 0.28 -22.06 0.90
CA ASP A 94 -0.22 -22.32 2.25
C ASP A 94 -1.75 -22.39 2.26
N LEU A 95 -2.41 -21.51 1.50
CA LEU A 95 -3.87 -21.58 1.29
C LEU A 95 -4.28 -22.89 0.62
N TRP A 96 -3.53 -23.36 -0.37
CA TRP A 96 -3.80 -24.65 -1.00
C TRP A 96 -3.58 -25.83 -0.04
N HIS A 97 -2.54 -25.77 0.80
CA HIS A 97 -2.30 -26.78 1.82
C HIS A 97 -3.42 -26.82 2.88
N ILE A 98 -4.02 -25.67 3.21
CA ILE A 98 -5.19 -25.61 4.11
C ILE A 98 -6.46 -26.14 3.41
N ALA A 99 -6.66 -25.83 2.13
CA ALA A 99 -7.86 -26.19 1.38
C ALA A 99 -7.85 -27.64 0.84
N SER A 100 -6.68 -28.23 0.62
CA SER A 100 -6.56 -29.55 -0.01
C SER A 100 -7.12 -30.72 0.83
N PRO A 101 -6.90 -30.84 2.16
CA PRO A 101 -7.47 -31.93 2.95
C PRO A 101 -9.01 -31.98 2.97
N PRO A 102 -9.75 -30.87 3.23
CA PRO A 102 -11.21 -30.92 3.19
C PRO A 102 -11.71 -31.20 1.77
N ARG A 103 -11.04 -30.70 0.73
CA ARG A 103 -11.38 -31.02 -0.67
C ARG A 103 -11.24 -32.51 -0.96
N GLN A 104 -10.13 -33.13 -0.58
CA GLN A 104 -9.93 -34.58 -0.71
C GLN A 104 -10.99 -35.37 0.06
N LYS A 105 -11.39 -34.92 1.25
CA LYS A 105 -12.44 -35.56 2.05
C LYS A 105 -13.80 -35.50 1.34
N VAL A 106 -14.14 -34.36 0.73
CA VAL A 106 -15.36 -34.22 -0.07
C VAL A 106 -15.33 -35.16 -1.27
N LEU A 107 -14.21 -35.23 -2.00
CA LEU A 107 -14.05 -36.15 -3.13
C LEU A 107 -14.18 -37.61 -2.69
N ALA A 108 -13.56 -38.00 -1.58
CA ALA A 108 -13.67 -39.35 -1.03
C ALA A 108 -15.11 -39.68 -0.57
N MET A 109 -15.84 -38.72 0.00
CA MET A 109 -17.26 -38.92 0.34
C MET A 109 -18.13 -39.00 -0.91
N ARG A 110 -17.83 -38.21 -1.94
CA ARG A 110 -18.51 -38.22 -3.23
C ARG A 110 -18.34 -39.57 -3.93
N GLU A 111 -17.13 -40.11 -3.91
CA GLU A 111 -16.83 -41.47 -4.39
C GLU A 111 -17.65 -42.53 -3.65
N LYS A 112 -17.72 -42.45 -2.32
CA LYS A 112 -18.50 -43.39 -1.49
C LYS A 112 -20.00 -43.32 -1.75
N LEU A 113 -20.56 -42.13 -1.91
CA LEU A 113 -22.01 -41.92 -2.04
C LEU A 113 -22.51 -42.15 -3.46
N PHE A 114 -21.78 -41.65 -4.46
CA PHE A 114 -22.19 -41.70 -5.86
C PHE A 114 -21.61 -42.90 -6.62
N GLY A 115 -20.67 -43.62 -6.01
CA GLY A 115 -20.03 -44.78 -6.62
C GLY A 115 -19.32 -44.37 -7.90
N THR A 116 -18.28 -43.54 -7.80
CA THR A 116 -17.26 -43.56 -8.86
C THR A 116 -16.66 -44.95 -8.77
N GLY A 117 -16.87 -45.78 -9.79
CA GLY A 117 -16.72 -47.23 -9.71
C GLY A 117 -15.31 -47.78 -9.46
N GLY A 118 -14.41 -47.04 -8.77
CA GLY A 118 -13.06 -47.40 -8.31
C GLY A 118 -12.07 -47.77 -9.41
N ARG A 119 -12.58 -48.11 -10.59
CA ARG A 119 -11.88 -48.61 -11.75
C ARG A 119 -11.86 -47.48 -12.75
N ARG A 120 -10.65 -47.04 -13.07
CA ARG A 120 -10.38 -46.24 -14.26
C ARG A 120 -10.86 -47.07 -15.46
N PHE A 121 -11.69 -46.49 -16.31
CA PHE A 121 -12.02 -47.14 -17.57
C PHE A 121 -10.81 -47.05 -18.51
N PRO A 122 -10.50 -48.13 -19.25
CA PRO A 122 -9.51 -48.05 -20.31
C PRO A 122 -9.98 -47.07 -21.39
N GLN A 123 -9.02 -46.45 -22.08
CA GLN A 123 -9.32 -45.48 -23.14
C GLN A 123 -10.27 -46.08 -24.19
N GLY A 124 -11.31 -45.34 -24.56
CA GLY A 124 -12.32 -45.74 -25.55
C GLY A 124 -13.53 -46.50 -24.97
N VAL A 125 -13.51 -46.95 -23.72
CA VAL A 125 -14.67 -47.58 -23.08
C VAL A 125 -15.57 -46.52 -22.45
N HIS A 126 -16.87 -46.53 -22.79
CA HIS A 126 -17.86 -45.54 -22.34
C HIS A 126 -17.51 -44.08 -22.67
N GLY A 127 -16.66 -43.83 -23.66
CA GLY A 127 -16.18 -42.49 -24.02
C GLY A 127 -15.02 -41.97 -23.17
N ALA A 128 -14.43 -42.79 -22.29
CA ALA A 128 -13.28 -42.41 -21.49
C ALA A 128 -12.08 -42.02 -22.37
N HIS A 129 -11.51 -40.85 -22.14
CA HIS A 129 -10.35 -40.36 -22.87
C HIS A 129 -9.42 -39.52 -21.98
N GLY A 130 -8.11 -39.63 -22.24
CA GLY A 130 -7.08 -38.83 -21.57
C GLY A 130 -7.17 -38.91 -20.05
N ARG A 131 -7.41 -37.76 -19.41
CA ARG A 131 -7.60 -37.61 -17.95
C ARG A 131 -9.02 -37.95 -17.45
N PHE A 132 -10.02 -37.94 -18.33
CA PHE A 132 -11.43 -38.17 -17.99
C PHE A 132 -11.80 -39.65 -18.03
N ASN A 133 -11.25 -40.44 -17.12
CA ASN A 133 -11.40 -41.90 -17.11
C ASN A 133 -12.30 -42.45 -15.98
N ARG A 134 -12.98 -41.58 -15.23
CA ARG A 134 -13.86 -41.98 -14.12
C ARG A 134 -15.30 -41.61 -14.43
N LEU A 135 -16.21 -42.57 -14.26
CA LEU A 135 -17.63 -42.34 -14.43
C LEU A 135 -18.24 -41.97 -13.07
N GLN A 136 -18.88 -40.82 -13.01
CA GLN A 136 -19.55 -40.34 -11.81
C GLN A 136 -21.05 -40.20 -12.06
N LYS A 137 -21.87 -40.72 -11.13
CA LYS A 137 -23.31 -40.48 -11.12
C LYS A 137 -23.64 -39.16 -10.42
N THR A 138 -24.45 -38.36 -11.08
CA THR A 138 -25.05 -37.16 -10.48
C THR A 138 -26.31 -37.53 -9.70
N LEU A 139 -26.77 -36.63 -8.82
CA LEU A 139 -28.04 -36.79 -8.08
C LEU A 139 -29.23 -36.98 -9.02
N ASP A 140 -29.16 -36.42 -10.23
CA ASP A 140 -30.18 -36.52 -11.28
C ASP A 140 -30.21 -37.90 -11.97
N GLY A 141 -29.35 -38.83 -11.55
CA GLY A 141 -29.20 -40.15 -12.16
C GLY A 141 -28.42 -40.14 -13.49
N ARG A 142 -27.95 -38.98 -13.96
CA ARG A 142 -27.12 -38.88 -15.17
C ARG A 142 -25.68 -39.25 -14.85
N GLU A 143 -25.08 -40.01 -15.76
CA GLU A 143 -23.67 -40.42 -15.72
C GLU A 143 -22.82 -39.39 -16.48
N ARG A 144 -21.69 -38.97 -15.91
CA ARG A 144 -20.72 -38.07 -16.55
C ARG A 144 -19.31 -38.61 -16.37
N LEU A 145 -18.45 -38.34 -17.36
CA LEU A 145 -17.03 -38.61 -17.26
C LEU A 145 -16.33 -37.46 -16.56
N VAL A 146 -15.42 -37.83 -15.66
CA VAL A 146 -14.81 -36.94 -14.69
C VAL A 146 -13.34 -37.31 -14.51
N ASP A 147 -12.50 -36.30 -14.27
CA ASP A 147 -11.09 -36.47 -13.94
C ASP A 147 -10.89 -36.96 -12.48
N SER A 148 -9.66 -37.32 -12.14
CA SER A 148 -9.13 -37.57 -10.81
C SER A 148 -9.57 -36.56 -9.74
N GLU A 149 -9.74 -35.29 -10.12
CA GLU A 149 -10.17 -34.21 -9.24
C GLU A 149 -11.69 -34.01 -9.14
N GLY A 150 -12.50 -34.81 -9.84
CA GLY A 150 -13.95 -34.62 -9.80
C GLY A 150 -14.49 -33.58 -10.79
N LYS A 151 -13.65 -33.09 -11.73
CA LYS A 151 -14.01 -32.10 -12.76
C LYS A 151 -14.44 -32.73 -14.07
N THR A 152 -15.43 -32.12 -14.72
CA THR A 152 -15.93 -32.51 -16.05
C THR A 152 -15.17 -31.78 -17.16
N GLU A 153 -15.21 -32.30 -18.39
CA GLU A 153 -14.55 -31.70 -19.55
C GLU A 153 -14.93 -30.23 -19.77
N SER A 154 -16.22 -29.90 -19.67
CA SER A 154 -16.71 -28.52 -19.81
C SER A 154 -16.16 -27.58 -18.74
N GLU A 155 -15.98 -28.06 -17.50
CA GLU A 155 -15.42 -27.26 -16.42
C GLU A 155 -13.91 -27.02 -16.64
N VAL A 156 -13.20 -28.04 -17.14
CA VAL A 156 -11.77 -27.89 -17.42
C VAL A 156 -11.52 -27.00 -18.64
N GLU A 157 -12.38 -27.06 -19.66
CA GLU A 157 -12.33 -26.11 -20.79
C GLU A 157 -12.61 -24.67 -20.34
N GLU A 158 -13.54 -24.47 -19.41
CA GLU A 158 -13.83 -23.15 -18.85
C GLU A 158 -12.65 -22.62 -18.01
N GLU A 159 -12.04 -23.47 -17.17
CA GLU A 159 -10.81 -23.12 -16.45
C GLU A 159 -9.66 -22.76 -17.39
N GLN A 160 -9.51 -23.50 -18.49
CA GLN A 160 -8.48 -23.23 -19.49
C GLN A 160 -8.72 -21.92 -20.26
N ARG A 161 -9.97 -21.46 -20.36
CA ARG A 161 -10.27 -20.11 -20.90
C ARG A 161 -9.89 -19.00 -19.92
N VAL A 162 -9.91 -19.27 -18.62
CA VAL A 162 -9.60 -18.30 -17.57
C VAL A 162 -8.09 -18.26 -17.27
N ASP A 163 -7.42 -19.41 -17.29
CA ASP A 163 -5.98 -19.57 -17.04
C ASP A 163 -5.29 -20.29 -18.23
N GLY A 164 -5.28 -19.63 -19.38
CA GLY A 164 -4.75 -20.20 -20.63
C GLY A 164 -3.24 -20.46 -20.62
N GLU A 165 -2.49 -19.81 -19.73
CA GLU A 165 -1.04 -20.00 -19.55
C GLU A 165 -0.72 -21.05 -18.48
N GLY A 166 -1.71 -21.55 -17.74
CA GLY A 166 -1.53 -22.57 -16.70
C GLY A 166 -0.64 -22.10 -15.53
N VAL A 167 -0.63 -20.80 -15.25
CA VAL A 167 0.24 -20.19 -14.24
C VAL A 167 -0.31 -20.39 -12.83
N PHE A 168 -1.63 -20.49 -12.69
CA PHE A 168 -2.30 -20.59 -11.39
C PHE A 168 -2.82 -22.01 -11.12
N ILE A 169 -3.29 -22.70 -12.17
CA ILE A 169 -3.79 -24.07 -12.10
C ILE A 169 -2.72 -24.98 -12.70
N ASN A 170 -1.89 -25.56 -11.83
CA ASN A 170 -1.00 -26.64 -12.24
C ASN A 170 -1.84 -27.80 -12.77
N SER A 171 -1.95 -27.91 -14.09
CA SER A 171 -2.54 -29.09 -14.72
C SER A 171 -1.70 -30.28 -14.25
N PRO A 172 -2.30 -31.30 -13.60
CA PRO A 172 -1.58 -32.51 -13.27
C PRO A 172 -0.97 -33.02 -14.58
N LYS A 173 0.36 -33.15 -14.61
CA LYS A 173 1.04 -33.78 -15.74
C LYS A 173 0.37 -35.13 -15.91
N GLU A 174 -0.08 -35.41 -17.13
CA GLU A 174 -0.73 -36.66 -17.45
C GLU A 174 0.17 -37.79 -16.95
N ASP A 175 -0.26 -38.50 -15.91
CA ASP A 175 0.32 -39.76 -15.50
C ASP A 175 0.00 -40.79 -16.61
N VAL A 176 0.68 -40.65 -17.75
CA VAL A 176 0.87 -41.69 -18.77
C VAL A 176 1.99 -42.64 -18.30
N GLU A 177 2.22 -42.75 -16.99
CA GLU A 177 3.07 -43.78 -16.44
C GLU A 177 2.36 -45.12 -16.60
N ASP A 178 2.74 -45.78 -17.70
CA ASP A 178 2.76 -47.21 -17.95
C ASP A 178 1.74 -48.00 -17.15
N ILE A 179 0.69 -48.42 -17.88
CA ILE A 179 0.09 -49.72 -17.64
C ILE A 179 1.23 -50.74 -17.74
N VAL A 180 1.90 -51.03 -16.61
CA VAL A 180 2.79 -52.18 -16.46
C VAL A 180 1.89 -53.42 -16.39
N GLU A 181 1.32 -53.76 -17.54
CA GLU A 181 1.01 -55.13 -17.89
C GLU A 181 2.34 -55.88 -17.85
N HIS A 182 2.69 -56.52 -16.72
CA HIS A 182 3.50 -57.75 -16.59
C HIS A 182 4.12 -57.85 -15.17
N PRO A 183 3.48 -58.56 -14.23
CA PRO A 183 4.00 -58.74 -12.86
C PRO A 183 5.15 -59.80 -12.75
N ASN A 184 5.86 -60.13 -13.83
CA ASN A 184 6.81 -61.26 -13.85
C ASN A 184 8.25 -60.91 -14.28
N ILE A 185 8.60 -59.65 -14.53
CA ILE A 185 9.97 -59.27 -14.91
C ILE A 185 10.67 -58.63 -13.70
N LYS A 186 11.78 -59.25 -13.29
CA LYS A 186 12.62 -58.86 -12.15
C LYS A 186 13.04 -57.39 -12.23
N PRO A 187 13.24 -56.71 -11.08
CA PRO A 187 13.50 -55.29 -11.04
C PRO A 187 14.78 -54.88 -11.80
N MET A 188 14.59 -54.14 -12.89
CA MET A 188 15.67 -53.51 -13.69
C MET A 188 16.46 -52.44 -12.93
N TRP A 189 15.95 -51.96 -11.78
CA TRP A 189 16.66 -50.99 -10.94
C TRP A 189 17.98 -51.54 -10.39
N LEU A 190 18.04 -52.85 -10.11
CA LEU A 190 19.24 -53.51 -9.61
C LEU A 190 20.35 -53.54 -10.68
N LEU A 191 19.99 -53.84 -11.93
CA LEU A 191 20.91 -53.84 -13.07
C LEU A 191 21.50 -52.45 -13.32
N ARG A 192 20.66 -51.40 -13.27
CA ARG A 192 21.12 -50.02 -13.41
C ARG A 192 22.10 -49.63 -12.30
N PHE A 193 21.81 -50.02 -11.05
CA PHE A 193 22.69 -49.75 -9.91
C PHE A 193 24.09 -50.39 -10.05
N PHE A 194 24.17 -51.66 -10.49
CA PHE A 194 25.46 -52.33 -10.70
C PHE A 194 26.24 -51.74 -11.89
N THR A 195 25.55 -51.34 -12.96
CA THR A 195 26.22 -50.71 -14.11
C THR A 195 26.76 -49.32 -13.78
N SER A 196 26.05 -48.51 -12.99
CA SER A 196 26.53 -47.20 -12.55
C SER A 196 27.66 -47.30 -11.53
N TRP A 197 27.69 -48.35 -10.70
CA TRP A 197 28.76 -48.55 -9.72
C TRP A 197 30.10 -48.89 -10.37
N VAL A 198 30.12 -49.80 -11.35
CA VAL A 198 31.37 -50.24 -12.00
C VAL A 198 31.98 -49.17 -12.89
N ALA A 199 31.16 -48.29 -13.49
CA ALA A 199 31.64 -47.17 -14.30
C ALA A 199 32.47 -46.16 -13.50
N ASN A 200 32.18 -45.96 -12.20
CA ASN A 200 32.85 -44.99 -11.35
C ASN A 200 34.16 -45.49 -10.71
N TRP A 201 34.55 -46.76 -10.91
CA TRP A 201 35.74 -47.36 -10.27
C TRP A 201 36.93 -47.61 -11.22
N ARG A 202 36.94 -47.06 -12.44
CA ARG A 202 38.17 -47.07 -13.26
C ARG A 202 39.06 -45.86 -12.93
N PRO A 203 40.27 -46.06 -12.37
CA PRO A 203 41.23 -44.98 -12.20
C PRO A 203 41.87 -44.66 -13.56
N SER A 204 41.62 -43.46 -14.09
CA SER A 204 42.43 -42.90 -15.16
C SER A 204 43.81 -42.56 -14.60
N ALA A 205 44.79 -43.43 -14.83
CA ALA A 205 46.19 -43.12 -14.59
C ALA A 205 46.60 -41.93 -15.47
N SER A 206 47.27 -41.01 -14.80
CA SER A 206 47.64 -39.64 -15.16
C SER A 206 48.82 -39.53 -16.14
N VAL A 207 49.08 -38.27 -16.57
CA VAL A 207 50.41 -37.62 -16.81
C VAL A 207 50.99 -37.82 -18.24
N VAL A 208 51.45 -36.82 -19.03
CA VAL A 208 51.88 -35.43 -18.74
C VAL A 208 52.19 -34.57 -19.99
N ALA A 209 52.10 -33.24 -19.80
CA ALA A 209 52.81 -32.07 -20.39
C ALA A 209 52.74 -31.77 -21.91
N THR A 210 52.78 -30.51 -22.39
CA THR A 210 53.61 -29.32 -22.08
C THR A 210 52.87 -28.02 -22.53
N LYS A 211 52.83 -26.90 -21.77
CA LYS A 211 53.82 -25.80 -21.54
C LYS A 211 53.72 -24.61 -22.53
N GLY A 212 53.54 -23.36 -22.04
CA GLY A 212 53.90 -22.14 -22.79
C GLY A 212 53.26 -20.78 -22.40
N TYR A 213 53.96 -20.01 -21.52
CA TYR A 213 54.20 -18.53 -21.47
C TYR A 213 53.02 -17.49 -21.51
N GLU A 214 52.77 -16.70 -20.44
CA GLU A 214 53.28 -15.32 -20.10
C GLU A 214 52.70 -14.20 -21.00
N MET A 215 52.28 -12.99 -20.59
CA MET A 215 52.70 -12.07 -19.51
C MET A 215 51.73 -10.85 -19.39
N HIS A 216 51.65 -10.21 -18.20
CA HIS A 216 51.36 -8.78 -17.88
C HIS A 216 50.00 -8.12 -18.26
N SER A 217 49.41 -7.12 -17.57
CA SER A 217 49.74 -6.29 -16.41
C SER A 217 48.48 -5.51 -15.91
N SER A 218 48.38 -5.32 -14.59
CA SER A 218 47.98 -4.09 -13.84
C SER A 218 46.64 -3.35 -14.09
N LEU A 219 46.01 -2.99 -12.95
CA LEU A 219 45.48 -1.67 -12.54
C LEU A 219 43.98 -1.58 -12.09
N THR A 220 43.85 -1.12 -10.83
CA THR A 220 42.86 -0.17 -10.26
C THR A 220 41.39 -0.56 -9.99
N SER A 221 41.01 -0.42 -8.72
CA SER A 221 39.66 -0.14 -8.18
C SER A 221 39.12 1.23 -8.65
N PRO A 222 37.80 1.49 -8.50
CA PRO A 222 37.28 2.23 -7.32
C PRO A 222 35.98 1.61 -6.73
N VAL A 223 35.74 1.64 -5.42
CA VAL A 223 35.06 2.69 -4.60
C VAL A 223 33.66 3.06 -5.12
N VAL A 224 32.63 2.66 -4.37
CA VAL A 224 31.35 3.40 -4.25
C VAL A 224 30.88 3.30 -2.80
N ASP A 225 30.96 4.43 -2.11
CA ASP A 225 30.29 4.74 -0.86
C ASP A 225 28.81 5.06 -1.14
N HIS A 226 27.90 4.63 -0.27
CA HIS A 226 26.63 5.32 -0.08
C HIS A 226 26.38 5.48 1.42
N GLU A 227 26.64 6.70 1.89
CA GLU A 227 26.27 7.20 3.20
C GLU A 227 24.73 7.23 3.32
N GLY A 228 24.22 6.63 4.41
CA GLY A 228 22.84 6.83 4.86
C GLY A 228 22.79 8.09 5.72
N GLU A 229 22.20 9.14 5.17
CA GLU A 229 21.93 10.40 5.87
C GLU A 229 20.61 10.26 6.65
N GLU A 230 20.71 9.95 7.93
CA GLU A 230 19.60 9.83 8.88
C GLU A 230 19.26 11.22 9.45
N ILE A 231 18.38 11.97 8.76
CA ILE A 231 17.86 13.24 9.27
C ILE A 231 16.77 12.94 10.30
N THR A 232 17.19 12.91 11.57
CA THR A 232 16.27 12.91 12.72
C THR A 232 15.86 14.34 13.00
N VAL A 233 14.63 14.73 12.61
CA VAL A 233 14.03 16.00 13.04
C VAL A 233 13.35 15.80 14.40
N PRO A 234 13.69 16.56 15.45
CA PRO A 234 12.99 16.47 16.72
C PRO A 234 11.62 17.15 16.66
N SER A 235 10.56 16.35 16.75
CA SER A 235 9.21 16.83 17.04
C SER A 235 9.09 17.20 18.53
N GLU A 236 9.53 18.40 18.87
CA GLU A 236 8.94 19.13 20.00
C GLU A 236 7.81 20.01 19.44
N LEU A 237 6.55 19.65 19.72
CA LEU A 237 5.48 20.64 19.73
C LEU A 237 4.32 20.22 20.65
N VAL A 238 4.30 20.88 21.80
CA VAL A 238 3.13 21.54 22.42
C VAL A 238 2.01 20.63 22.93
N LYS A 239 2.00 20.48 24.27
CA LYS A 239 0.81 20.20 25.07
C LYS A 239 -0.12 21.43 25.03
N PRO A 240 -1.39 21.31 24.64
CA PRO A 240 -2.40 22.29 25.02
C PRO A 240 -2.83 22.04 26.47
N GLU A 241 -2.64 23.06 27.31
CA GLU A 241 -3.21 23.11 28.65
C GLU A 241 -4.74 23.14 28.57
N ASN A 242 -5.36 22.19 29.25
CA ASN A 242 -6.80 22.16 29.49
C ASN A 242 -7.16 23.29 30.47
N ALA A 243 -7.71 24.38 29.95
CA ALA A 243 -8.46 25.35 30.73
C ALA A 243 -9.96 25.06 30.60
N ALA A 244 -10.53 24.29 31.52
CA ALA A 244 -11.96 24.33 31.87
C ALA A 244 -12.27 23.41 33.07
N SER A 245 -12.32 23.99 34.28
CA SER A 245 -13.27 23.55 35.32
C SER A 245 -13.30 24.53 36.49
N LEU A 246 -14.49 25.10 36.69
CA LEU A 246 -15.05 25.81 37.86
C LEU A 246 -14.68 27.29 38.06
#